data_AF-A0A8H7QZP9-F1
#
_entry.id   AF-A0A8H7QZP9-F1
#
_cell.length_a   1.000
_cell.length_b   1.000
_cell.length_c   1.000
_cell.angle_alpha   90.00
_cell.angle_beta   90.00
_cell.angle_gamma   90.00
#
_symmetry.space_group_name_H-M   'P 1'
#
loop_
_entity.id
_entity.type
_entity.pdbx_description
1 polymer ?
#
loop_
_entity_poly.entity_id
_entity_poly.type
_entity_poly.pdbx_seq_one_letter_code
_entity_poly.pdbx_strand_id
1 'polypeptide(L)'
;MAEAGKSASEKGRFYNVMKWFITALNGSFTSRIPTENGTRAICEQVSHHLPVSDFIIKTDTSSISITVNDEQKTRFSGTQILVDQIGYCIFEMKQHALHVELFSIYYIQSSTGFHAAIEYATRG
;
A
#
# COMPACT_ATOMS: atom_id res chain seq x y z
N MET A 1 -10.11 -2.14 -4.11
CA MET A 1 -9.15 -2.15 -5.24
C MET A 1 -9.82 -1.89 -6.59
N ALA A 2 -10.90 -2.59 -6.95
CA ALA A 2 -11.53 -2.45 -8.28
C ALA A 2 -11.91 -1.01 -8.70
N GLU A 3 -12.29 -0.13 -7.76
CA GLU A 3 -12.63 1.27 -8.05
C GLU A 3 -11.43 2.11 -8.53
N ALA A 4 -10.20 1.72 -8.18
CA ALA A 4 -8.98 2.45 -8.54
C ALA A 4 -8.79 2.56 -10.06
N GLY A 5 -9.20 1.53 -10.81
CA GLY A 5 -9.09 1.48 -12.27
C GLY A 5 -10.24 2.13 -13.04
N LYS A 6 -11.34 2.54 -12.39
CA LYS A 6 -12.57 2.93 -13.10
C LYS A 6 -12.56 4.32 -13.76
N SER A 7 -11.47 5.08 -13.67
CA SER A 7 -11.38 6.40 -14.32
C SER A 7 -10.69 6.32 -15.69
N ALA A 8 -11.29 6.99 -16.68
CA ALA A 8 -10.70 7.14 -18.01
C ALA A 8 -9.43 8.02 -18.01
N SER A 9 -9.34 8.98 -17.09
CA SER A 9 -8.20 9.91 -16.99
C SER A 9 -7.12 9.41 -16.04
N GLU A 10 -5.85 9.69 -16.35
CA GLU A 10 -4.70 9.38 -15.47
C GLU A 10 -4.85 10.06 -14.10
N LYS A 11 -5.22 11.35 -14.11
CA LYS A 11 -5.47 12.12 -12.89
C LYS A 11 -6.56 11.48 -12.01
N GLY A 12 -7.66 11.03 -12.62
CA GLY A 12 -8.75 10.38 -11.89
C GLY A 12 -8.34 9.01 -11.33
N ARG A 13 -7.52 8.23 -12.06
CA ARG A 13 -6.95 6.98 -11.54
C ARG A 13 -6.02 7.26 -10.35
N PHE A 14 -5.17 8.27 -10.45
CA PHE A 14 -4.30 8.71 -9.35
C PHE A 14 -5.12 9.07 -8.11
N TYR A 15 -6.18 9.89 -8.24
CA TYR A 15 -7.06 10.20 -7.11
C TYR A 15 -7.76 8.98 -6.52
N ASN A 16 -8.18 8.03 -7.34
CA ASN A 16 -8.81 6.81 -6.83
C ASN A 16 -7.81 5.92 -6.07
N VAL A 17 -6.55 5.87 -6.50
CA VAL A 17 -5.46 5.19 -5.75
C VAL A 17 -5.23 5.89 -4.42
N MET A 18 -5.15 7.23 -4.41
CA MET A 18 -5.02 8.01 -3.17
C MET A 18 -6.17 7.75 -2.19
N LYS A 19 -7.41 7.73 -2.69
CA LYS A 19 -8.59 7.44 -1.88
C LYS A 19 -8.56 6.03 -1.30
N TRP A 20 -8.15 5.04 -2.10
CA TRP A 20 -7.96 3.68 -1.63
C TRP A 20 -6.88 3.61 -0.54
N PHE A 21 -5.73 4.24 -0.74
CA PHE A 21 -4.65 4.26 0.24
C PHE A 21 -5.10 4.85 1.58
N ILE A 22 -5.73 6.02 1.56
CA ILE A 22 -6.27 6.66 2.79
C ILE A 22 -7.31 5.77 3.48
N THR A 23 -8.13 5.05 2.71
CA THR A 23 -9.11 4.12 3.29
C THR A 23 -8.43 2.91 3.94
N ALA A 24 -7.34 2.41 3.36
CA ALA A 24 -6.58 1.29 3.92
C ALA A 24 -5.93 1.65 5.27
N LEU A 25 -5.56 2.92 5.49
CA LEU A 25 -5.04 3.41 6.78
C LEU A 25 -6.08 3.36 7.91
N ASN A 26 -7.37 3.48 7.59
CA ASN A 26 -8.46 3.43 8.57
C ASN A 26 -8.95 2.01 8.88
N GLY A 27 -8.41 0.98 8.21
CA GLY A 27 -8.83 -0.41 8.40
C GLY A 27 -7.66 -1.30 8.82
N SER A 28 -7.77 -2.00 9.95
CA SER A 28 -6.96 -3.20 10.16
C SER A 28 -7.66 -4.36 9.45
N PHE A 29 -6.94 -5.07 8.58
CA PHE A 29 -7.46 -6.27 7.94
C PHE A 29 -6.41 -7.38 7.97
N THR A 30 -6.73 -8.47 8.67
CA THR A 30 -6.06 -9.75 8.53
C THR A 30 -7.06 -10.74 7.96
N SER A 31 -6.83 -11.22 6.75
CA SER A 31 -7.43 -12.47 6.29
C SER A 31 -6.64 -13.08 5.13
N ARG A 32 -6.24 -14.34 5.30
CA ARG A 32 -5.82 -15.26 4.24
C ARG A 32 -7.06 -15.96 3.65
N ILE A 33 -8.00 -15.23 3.04
CA ILE A 33 -9.17 -15.85 2.39
C ILE A 33 -9.44 -15.13 1.05
N PRO A 34 -9.69 -15.86 -0.05
CA PRO A 34 -10.14 -15.24 -1.29
C PRO A 34 -11.44 -14.48 -1.03
N THR A 35 -11.45 -13.18 -1.31
CA THR A 35 -12.72 -12.44 -1.36
C THR A 35 -13.51 -12.92 -2.58
N GLU A 36 -14.84 -12.80 -2.49
CA GLU A 36 -15.84 -13.28 -3.45
C GLU A 36 -15.60 -12.83 -4.92
N ASN A 37 -14.69 -11.88 -5.16
CA ASN A 37 -14.33 -11.32 -6.46
C ASN A 37 -12.97 -11.78 -7.03
N GLY A 38 -12.38 -12.87 -6.51
CA GLY A 38 -11.11 -13.39 -7.01
C GLY A 38 -9.89 -12.52 -6.65
N THR A 39 -9.94 -11.83 -5.51
CA THR A 39 -8.75 -11.15 -4.95
C THR A 39 -8.04 -12.07 -3.97
N ARG A 40 -6.74 -12.27 -4.18
CA ARG A 40 -5.87 -13.11 -3.37
C ARG A 40 -4.81 -12.24 -2.71
N ALA A 41 -4.61 -12.42 -1.40
CA ALA A 41 -3.52 -11.84 -0.65
C ALA A 41 -2.60 -12.96 -0.15
N ILE A 42 -1.31 -12.84 -0.43
CA ILE A 42 -0.26 -13.73 0.05
C ILE A 42 0.67 -12.89 0.91
N CYS A 43 1.00 -13.39 2.09
CA CYS A 43 1.95 -12.78 3.00
C CYS A 43 2.95 -13.84 3.45
N GLU A 44 4.22 -13.51 3.34
CA GLU A 44 5.35 -14.33 3.76
C GLU A 44 6.29 -13.50 4.62
N GLN A 45 6.71 -14.07 5.75
CA GLN A 45 7.79 -13.51 6.52
C GLN A 45 9.11 -13.92 5.86
N VAL A 46 9.78 -12.97 5.22
CA VAL A 46 10.97 -13.23 4.38
C VAL A 46 12.28 -13.07 5.16
N SER A 47 12.25 -12.41 6.32
CA SER A 47 13.40 -12.32 7.21
C SER A 47 12.97 -12.29 8.69
N HIS A 48 13.82 -12.88 9.54
CA HIS A 48 13.67 -12.89 11.00
C HIS A 48 14.70 -12.00 11.71
N HIS A 49 15.77 -11.60 11.02
CA HIS A 49 16.85 -10.75 11.54
C HIS A 49 17.39 -9.86 10.40
N LEU A 50 16.81 -8.70 10.08
CA LEU A 50 15.73 -7.96 10.74
C LEU A 50 14.33 -8.49 10.35
N PRO A 51 13.28 -8.32 11.18
CA PRO A 51 11.92 -8.78 10.84
C PRO A 51 11.37 -8.05 9.61
N VAL A 52 11.13 -8.80 8.52
CA VAL A 52 10.56 -8.27 7.27
C VAL A 52 9.44 -9.19 6.80
N SER A 53 8.32 -8.60 6.40
CA SER A 53 7.22 -9.30 5.76
C SER A 53 6.98 -8.74 4.36
N ASP A 54 6.84 -9.64 3.39
CA ASP A 54 6.42 -9.29 2.04
C ASP A 54 4.96 -9.68 1.82
N PHE A 55 4.24 -8.84 1.09
CA PHE A 55 2.85 -9.04 0.73
C PHE A 55 2.66 -8.89 -0.77
N ILE A 56 1.84 -9.77 -1.33
CA ILE A 56 1.34 -9.62 -2.70
C ILE A 56 -0.18 -9.73 -2.66
N ILE A 57 -0.86 -8.69 -3.15
CA ILE A 57 -2.31 -8.68 -3.31
C ILE A 57 -2.61 -8.57 -4.80
N LYS A 58 -3.34 -9.54 -5.35
CA LYS A 58 -3.67 -9.61 -6.78
C LYS A 58 -5.15 -9.86 -6.95
N THR A 59 -5.74 -9.23 -7.96
CA THR A 59 -7.13 -9.46 -8.33
C THR A 59 -7.20 -10.02 -9.74
N ASP A 60 -7.79 -11.21 -9.89
CA ASP A 60 -7.92 -11.89 -11.18
C ASP A 60 -8.85 -11.12 -12.14
N THR A 61 -9.80 -10.36 -11.59
CA THR A 61 -10.82 -9.63 -12.35
C THR A 61 -10.41 -8.23 -12.81
N SER A 62 -9.39 -7.60 -12.23
CA SER A 62 -9.10 -6.18 -12.46
C SER A 62 -7.70 -5.83 -12.96
N SER A 63 -6.82 -6.80 -13.27
CA SER A 63 -5.43 -6.53 -13.71
C SER A 63 -4.64 -5.59 -12.77
N ILE A 64 -5.01 -5.57 -11.49
CA ILE A 64 -4.36 -4.77 -10.44
C ILE A 64 -3.51 -5.71 -9.58
N SER A 65 -2.27 -5.30 -9.31
CA SER A 65 -1.39 -5.92 -8.32
C SER A 65 -0.89 -4.90 -7.32
N ILE A 66 -0.73 -5.35 -6.07
CA ILE A 66 -0.01 -4.64 -5.03
C ILE A 66 1.10 -5.55 -4.54
N THR A 67 2.30 -4.99 -4.42
CA THR A 67 3.45 -5.62 -3.79
C THR A 67 3.92 -4.73 -2.65
N VAL A 68 4.10 -5.29 -1.46
CA VAL A 68 4.54 -4.55 -0.28
C VAL A 68 5.74 -5.26 0.31
N ASN A 69 6.75 -4.47 0.68
CA ASN A 69 7.82 -4.87 1.56
C ASN A 69 7.68 -4.02 2.84
N ASP A 70 7.53 -4.70 3.98
CA ASP A 70 7.29 -4.04 5.27
C ASP A 70 8.30 -4.53 6.31
N GLU A 71 9.17 -3.62 6.73
CA GLU A 71 10.11 -3.77 7.83
C GLU A 71 9.69 -2.84 8.98
N GLN A 72 9.74 -3.37 10.20
CA GLN A 72 9.43 -2.62 11.40
C GLN A 72 10.67 -2.49 12.30
N LYS A 73 11.07 -1.26 12.62
CA LYS A 73 12.08 -0.99 13.66
C LYS A 73 11.42 -0.35 14.88
N THR A 74 11.31 -1.13 15.95
CA THR A 74 10.74 -0.67 17.23
C THR A 74 11.84 -0.15 18.17
N ARG A 75 11.58 0.99 18.82
CA ARG A 75 12.43 1.56 19.87
C ARG A 75 11.58 1.98 21.07
N PHE A 76 12.16 1.94 22.26
CA PHE A 76 11.50 2.39 23.49
C PHE A 76 12.11 3.71 23.94
N SER A 77 11.28 4.68 24.32
CA SER A 77 11.72 5.97 24.88
C SER A 77 10.81 6.36 26.05
N GLY A 78 11.30 6.24 27.28
CA GLY A 78 10.49 6.47 28.47
C GLY A 78 9.25 5.58 28.48
N THR A 79 8.06 6.19 28.49
CA THR A 79 6.77 5.49 28.42
C THR A 79 6.23 5.31 26.99
N GLN A 80 7.03 5.62 25.98
CA GLN A 80 6.64 5.56 24.57
C GLN A 80 7.30 4.39 23.85
N ILE A 81 6.55 3.81 22.91
CA ILE A 81 7.06 2.87 21.91
C ILE A 81 7.04 3.62 20.58
N LEU A 82 8.21 3.81 19.98
CA LEU A 82 8.35 4.37 18.64
C LEU A 82 8.51 3.23 17.65
N VAL A 83 7.79 3.31 16.54
CA VAL A 83 7.84 2.32 15.47
C VAL A 83 8.18 3.04 14.18
N ASP A 84 9.39 2.82 13.68
CA ASP A 84 9.79 3.26 12.34
C ASP A 84 9.32 2.19 11.35
N GLN A 85 8.37 2.56 10.49
CA GLN A 85 7.99 1.72 9.35
C GLN A 85 8.92 2.02 8.18
N ILE A 86 9.60 0.98 7.71
CA ILE A 86 10.58 1.05 6.62
C ILE A 86 10.12 0.08 5.54
N GLY A 87 10.17 0.51 4.29
CA GLY A 87 9.75 -0.32 3.18
C GLY A 87 9.02 0.49 2.12
N TYR A 88 8.34 -0.24 1.24
CA TYR A 88 7.64 0.33 0.10
C TYR A 88 6.37 -0.46 -0.20
N CYS A 89 5.44 0.23 -0.85
CA CYS A 89 4.30 -0.40 -1.49
C CYS A 89 4.26 0.02 -2.95
N ILE A 90 4.10 -0.95 -3.83
CA ILE A 90 3.99 -0.79 -5.26
C ILE A 90 2.56 -1.15 -5.64
N PHE A 91 1.86 -0.23 -6.30
CA PHE A 91 0.53 -0.43 -6.86
C PHE A 91 0.61 -0.38 -8.39
N GLU A 92 0.27 -1.47 -9.05
CA GLU A 92 0.32 -1.60 -10.51
C GLU A 92 -1.07 -1.81 -11.11
N MET A 93 -1.34 -1.12 -12.21
CA MET A 93 -2.48 -1.36 -13.09
C MET A 93 -1.98 -1.72 -14.48
N LYS A 94 -1.94 -3.02 -14.80
CA LYS A 94 -1.37 -3.50 -16.07
C LYS A 94 -2.12 -2.97 -17.28
N GLN A 95 -3.44 -2.84 -17.20
CA GLN A 95 -4.28 -2.36 -18.29
C GLN A 95 -3.98 -0.91 -18.72
N HIS A 96 -3.40 -0.11 -17.83
CA HIS A 96 -3.13 1.31 -18.07
C HIS A 96 -1.65 1.66 -18.06
N ALA A 97 -0.75 0.67 -17.99
CA ALA A 97 0.70 0.86 -17.81
C ALA A 97 1.03 1.85 -16.66
N LEU A 98 0.16 1.88 -15.64
CA LEU A 98 0.22 2.83 -14.54
C LEU A 98 0.83 2.12 -13.33
N HIS A 99 1.93 2.68 -12.83
CA HIS A 99 2.64 2.21 -11.66
C HIS A 99 2.68 3.35 -10.64
N VAL A 100 2.40 3.02 -9.39
CA VAL A 100 2.42 3.97 -8.27
C VAL A 100 3.30 3.39 -7.17
N GLU A 101 4.33 4.13 -6.81
CA GLU A 101 5.25 3.80 -5.72
C GLU A 101 4.88 4.61 -4.49
N LEU A 102 4.76 3.91 -3.37
CA LEU A 102 4.53 4.46 -2.05
C LEU A 102 5.78 4.22 -1.23
N PHE A 103 6.51 5.30 -0.94
CA PHE A 103 7.72 5.27 -0.12
C PHE A 103 7.43 5.85 1.24
N SER A 104 7.59 5.03 2.27
CA SER A 104 7.12 5.36 3.62
C SER A 104 5.61 5.70 3.61
N ILE A 105 5.04 6.10 4.74
CA ILE A 105 3.61 6.48 4.80
C ILE A 105 3.32 7.86 4.17
N TYR A 106 4.36 8.54 3.65
CA TYR A 106 4.33 9.96 3.36
C TYR A 106 4.41 10.33 1.88
N TYR A 107 4.95 9.50 0.98
CA TYR A 107 5.20 9.91 -0.40
C TYR A 107 4.63 8.93 -1.42
N ILE A 108 3.88 9.45 -2.38
CA ILE A 108 3.18 8.69 -3.43
C ILE A 108 3.58 9.26 -4.77
N GLN A 109 4.20 8.43 -5.61
CA GLN A 109 4.66 8.83 -6.94
C GLN A 109 4.08 7.93 -8.01
N SER A 110 3.52 8.53 -9.06
CA SER A 110 3.02 7.82 -10.22
C SER A 110 4.00 7.89 -11.39
N SER A 111 4.07 6.82 -12.20
CA SER A 111 4.74 6.80 -13.50
C SER A 111 4.21 7.84 -14.50
N THR A 112 3.02 8.39 -14.27
CA THR A 112 2.41 9.46 -15.09
C THR A 112 2.83 10.87 -14.66
N GLY A 113 3.76 10.99 -13.71
CA GLY A 113 4.32 12.26 -13.24
C GLY A 113 3.54 12.93 -12.10
N PHE A 114 2.40 12.38 -11.69
CA PHE A 114 1.68 12.85 -10.50
C PHE A 114 2.39 12.39 -9.22
N HIS A 115 2.45 13.28 -8.24
CA HIS A 115 2.99 13.01 -6.92
C HIS A 115 2.07 13.58 -5.85
N ALA A 116 2.08 12.96 -4.67
CA ALA A 116 1.42 13.46 -3.49
C ALA A 116 2.27 13.18 -2.25
N ALA A 117 2.23 14.10 -1.30
CA ALA A 117 2.78 13.91 0.04
C ALA A 117 1.62 13.92 1.06
N ILE A 118 1.66 13.00 2.02
CA ILE A 118 0.70 12.90 3.12
C ILE A 118 1.47 13.11 4.41
N GLU A 119 1.13 14.14 5.17
CA GLU A 119 1.70 14.39 6.50
C GLU A 119 0.69 14.04 7.59
N TYR A 120 1.11 13.24 8.57
CA TYR A 120 0.29 12.93 9.74
C TYR A 120 0.69 13.85 10.88
N ALA A 121 -0.29 14.58 11.42
CA ALA A 121 -0.13 15.32 12.65
C ALA A 121 -0.59 14.45 13.82
N THR A 122 0.31 14.16 14.76
CA THR A 122 -0.07 13.64 16.07
C THR A 122 -0.54 14.80 16.94
N ARG A 123 -1.67 14.63 17.64
CA ARG A 123 -1.98 15.49 18.79
C ARG A 123 -1.21 14.92 19.97
N GLY A 124 -0.27 15.70 20.50
CA GLY A 124 0.42 15.41 21.75
C GLY A 124 -0.53 15.40 22.94
#